data_AF-A0AAV9B2T5-F1
#
_entry.id   AF-A0AAV9B2T5-F1
#
_cell.length_a   1.000
_cell.length_b   1.000
_cell.length_c   1.000
_cell.angle_alpha   90.00
_cell.angle_beta   90.00
_cell.angle_gamma   90.00
#
_symmetry.space_group_name_H-M   'P 1'
#
loop_
_entity.id
_entity.type
_entity.pdbx_description
1 polymer ?
#
loop_
_entity_poly.entity_id
_entity_poly.type
_entity_poly.pdbx_seq_one_letter_code
_entity_poly.pdbx_strand_id
1 'polypeptide(L)' 'MYVPFGGGQRACPGNDYARVSLSLIIHHLVMNYRWSMLVPDEPVVRSAFAYPAMNLPIKIFKKEAA' A
#
# COMPACT_ATOMS: atom_id res chain seq x y z
N MET A 1 13.46 2.95 -16.02
CA MET A 1 14.20 2.57 -14.79
C MET A 1 13.28 2.83 -13.59
N TYR A 2 13.07 1.85 -12.71
CA TYR A 2 12.17 1.94 -11.55
C TYR A 2 12.97 1.90 -10.24
N VAL A 3 13.08 3.04 -9.57
CA VAL A 3 13.92 3.25 -8.37
C VAL A 3 13.15 4.03 -7.28
N PRO A 4 12.05 3.47 -6.75
CA PRO A 4 11.17 4.18 -5.81
C PRO A 4 11.85 4.57 -4.50
N PHE A 5 12.94 3.89 -4.14
CA PHE A 5 13.71 4.14 -2.91
C PHE A 5 15.16 4.59 -3.20
N GLY A 6 15.37 5.27 -4.33
CA GLY A 6 16.69 5.72 -4.77
C GLY A 6 17.54 4.61 -5.40
N GLY A 7 18.74 4.97 -5.85
CA GLY A 7 19.68 4.07 -6.52
C GLY A 7 21.14 4.40 -6.20
N GLY A 8 22.06 3.49 -6.52
CA GLY A 8 23.49 3.63 -6.22
C GLY A 8 23.82 3.40 -4.74
N GLN A 9 24.97 3.92 -4.30
CA GLN A 9 25.53 3.65 -2.96
C GLN A 9 24.67 4.21 -1.80
N ARG A 10 23.77 5.16 -2.09
CA ARG A 10 22.84 5.75 -1.11
C ARG A 10 21.39 5.32 -1.34
N ALA A 11 21.18 4.20 -2.03
CA ALA A 11 19.84 3.59 -2.10
C ALA A 11 19.36 3.25 -0.69
N CYS A 12 18.05 3.30 -0.47
CA CYS A 12 17.47 2.93 0.82
C CYS A 12 17.88 1.49 1.18
N PRO A 13 18.53 1.27 2.34
CA PRO A 13 18.90 -0.08 2.77
C PRO A 13 17.66 -0.97 3.00
N GLY A 14 16.49 -0.37 3.18
CA GLY A 14 15.21 -1.07 3.34
C GLY A 14 14.51 -1.46 2.03
N ASN A 15 15.09 -1.20 0.85
CA ASN A 15 14.40 -1.47 -0.43
C ASN A 15 13.97 -2.94 -0.59
N ASP A 16 14.86 -3.89 -0.29
CA ASP A 16 14.56 -5.31 -0.46
C ASP A 16 13.59 -5.81 0.62
N TYR A 17 13.72 -5.30 1.85
CA TYR A 17 12.76 -5.55 2.92
C TYR A 17 11.36 -5.03 2.55
N ALA A 18 11.26 -3.80 2.06
CA ALA A 18 10.00 -3.19 1.68
C ALA A 18 9.29 -4.00 0.58
N ARG A 19 10.04 -4.54 -0.39
CA ARG A 19 9.49 -5.40 -1.46
C ARG A 19 8.86 -6.67 -0.90
N VAL A 20 9.55 -7.37 -0.01
CA VAL A 20 9.04 -8.62 0.58
C VAL A 20 7.86 -8.34 1.51
N SER A 21 8.01 -7.38 2.43
CA SER A 21 6.98 -7.03 3.40
C SER A 21 5.70 -6.54 2.74
N LEU A 22 5.79 -5.66 1.74
CA LEU A 22 4.62 -5.17 1.03
C LEU A 22 3.94 -6.29 0.23
N SER A 23 4.71 -7.17 -0.40
CA SER A 23 4.14 -8.33 -1.12
C SER A 23 3.38 -9.26 -0.17
N LEU A 24 3.92 -9.52 1.02
CA LEU A 24 3.27 -10.34 2.04
C LEU A 24 1.96 -9.70 2.53
N ILE A 25 1.98 -8.40 2.83
CA ILE A 25 0.80 -7.65 3.29
C ILE A 25 -0.29 -7.67 2.22
N ILE A 26 0.07 -7.36 0.97
CA ILE A 26 -0.89 -7.35 -0.15
C ILE A 26 -1.45 -8.76 -0.38
N HIS A 27 -0.60 -9.78 -0.41
CA HIS A 27 -1.03 -11.16 -0.57
C HIS A 27 -2.01 -11.55 0.53
N HIS A 28 -1.68 -11.32 1.80
CA HIS A 28 -2.55 -11.64 2.93
C HIS A 28 -3.89 -10.88 2.87
N LEU A 29 -3.85 -9.59 2.55
CA LEU A 29 -5.05 -8.76 2.42
C LEU A 29 -5.95 -9.27 1.29
N VAL A 30 -5.38 -9.51 0.11
CA VAL A 30 -6.12 -9.94 -1.09
C VAL A 30 -6.61 -11.36 -0.96
N MET A 31 -5.88 -12.26 -0.31
CA MET A 31 -6.28 -13.66 -0.16
C MET A 31 -7.38 -13.83 0.88
N ASN A 32 -7.26 -13.19 2.04
CA ASN A 32 -8.11 -13.47 3.20
C ASN A 32 -9.25 -12.46 3.39
N TYR A 33 -9.24 -11.32 2.70
CA TYR A 33 -10.23 -10.27 2.91
C TYR A 33 -10.85 -9.74 1.61
N ARG A 34 -12.09 -9.25 1.71
CA ARG A 34 -12.70 -8.31 0.77
C ARG A 34 -12.65 -6.93 1.39
N TRP A 35 -12.45 -5.91 0.57
CA TRP A 35 -12.45 -4.54 1.02
C TRP A 35 -13.17 -3.62 0.04
N SER A 36 -13.71 -2.52 0.54
CA SER A 36 -14.31 -1.46 -0.26
C SER A 36 -13.94 -0.08 0.29
N MET A 37 -13.82 0.90 -0.61
CA MET A 37 -13.58 2.29 -0.24
C MET A 37 -14.86 2.92 0.29
N LEU A 38 -14.76 3.70 1.37
CA LEU A 38 -15.88 4.50 1.86
C LEU A 38 -16.05 5.79 1.07
N VAL A 39 -14.96 6.32 0.51
CA VAL A 39 -14.94 7.51 -0.34
C VAL A 39 -14.45 7.07 -1.72
N PRO A 40 -15.35 6.91 -2.71
CA PRO A 40 -14.96 6.69 -4.10
C PRO A 40 -14.14 7.88 -4.60
N ASP A 41 -13.10 7.61 -5.40
CA ASP A 41 -12.26 8.63 -6.05
C ASP A 41 -11.67 9.68 -5.09
N GLU A 42 -11.30 9.25 -3.89
CA GLU A 42 -10.69 10.11 -2.87
C GLU A 42 -9.44 10.83 -3.44
N PRO A 43 -9.35 12.17 -3.31
CA PRO A 43 -8.22 12.91 -3.83
C PRO A 43 -6.95 12.60 -3.04
N VAL A 44 -5.83 12.50 -3.75
CA VAL A 44 -4.49 12.36 -3.15
C VAL A 44 -3.88 13.74 -2.98
N VAL A 45 -3.65 14.14 -1.73
CA VAL A 45 -2.93 15.37 -1.39
C VAL A 45 -1.44 15.12 -1.62
N ARG A 46 -0.79 16.05 -2.31
CA ARG A 46 0.65 16.01 -2.60
C ARG A 46 1.32 17.21 -1.95
N SER A 47 1.90 16.99 -0.77
CA SER A 47 2.72 17.97 -0.06
C SER A 47 4.15 17.41 0.05
N ALA A 48 4.72 17.33 1.24
CA ALA A 48 5.99 16.62 1.48
C ALA A 48 5.92 15.12 1.11
N PHE A 49 4.74 14.52 1.26
CA PHE A 49 4.43 13.15 0.83
C PHE A 49 3.07 13.12 0.13
N ALA A 50 2.83 12.05 -0.63
CA ALA A 50 1.51 11.77 -1.21
C ALA A 50 0.68 10.96 -0.20
N TYR A 51 -0.50 11.46 0.17
CA TYR A 51 -1.41 10.75 1.07
C TYR A 51 -2.89 11.03 0.71
N PRO A 52 -3.81 10.12 1.05
CA PRO A 52 -5.25 10.29 0.82
C PRO A 52 -5.81 11.43 1.69
N ALA A 53 -6.63 12.32 1.13
CA ALA A 53 -7.13 13.52 1.82
C ALA A 53 -7.92 13.23 3.12
N MET A 54 -8.60 12.10 3.16
CA MET A 54 -9.45 11.61 4.25
C MET A 54 -8.84 10.39 4.97
N ASN A 55 -7.54 10.13 4.78
CA ASN A 55 -6.81 8.99 5.38
C ASN A 55 -7.30 7.59 4.95
N LEU A 56 -7.92 7.46 3.76
CA LEU A 56 -8.34 6.19 3.17
C LEU A 56 -9.20 5.31 4.10
N PRO A 57 -10.40 5.79 4.48
CA PRO A 57 -11.32 4.98 5.25
C PRO A 57 -11.82 3.80 4.41
N ILE A 58 -11.52 2.57 4.84
CA ILE A 58 -11.91 1.33 4.15
C ILE A 58 -12.77 0.44 5.04
N LYS A 59 -13.72 -0.27 4.43
CA LYS A 59 -14.41 -1.40 5.05
C LYS A 59 -13.69 -2.68 4.69
N ILE A 60 -13.46 -3.55 5.68
CA ILE A 60 -12.78 -4.83 5.50
C ILE A 60 -13.69 -5.94 6.01
N PHE A 61 -13.85 -6.99 5.20
CA PHE A 61 -14.62 -8.18 5.51
C PHE A 61 -13.73 -9.41 5.33
N LYS A 62 -13.75 -10.34 6.28
CA LYS A 62 -13.05 -11.62 6.11
C LYS A 62 -13.74 -12.41 4.99
N LYS A 63 -12.97 -13.00 4.09
CA LYS A 63 -13.52 -13.97 3.15
C LYS A 63 -13.91 -15.22 3.90
N GLU A 64 -15.08 -15.77 3.59
CA GLU A 64 -15.40 -17.13 3.99
C GLU A 64 -14.35 -18.08 3.40
N ALA A 65 -13.96 -19.07 4.21
CA ALA A 65 -13.15 -20.16 3.71
C ALA A 65 -13.98 -20.89 2.66
N ALA A 66 -13.42 -21.01 1.45
CA ALA A 66 -13.99 -21.89 0.43
C ALA A 66 -13.98 -23.34 0.93
#